data_AF-A0A820RBP0-F1
#
_entry.id   AF-A0A820RBP0-F1
#
_cell.length_a   1.000
_cell.length_b   1.000
_cell.length_c   1.000
_cell.angle_alpha   90.00
_cell.angle_beta   90.00
_cell.angle_gamma   90.00
#
_symmetry.space_group_name_H-M   'P 1'
#
loop_
_entity.id
_entity.type
_entity.pdbx_description
1 polymer ?
#
loop_
_entity_poly.entity_id
_entity_poly.type
_entity_poly.pdbx_seq_one_letter_code
_entity_poly.pdbx_strand_id
1 'polypeptide(L)'
;PTDKNVCVHLLFAAIGLRRNVCFVNGFSKNLSYDVIRILQWIDDYNIANLHFSNQQSLTITPNDHKLIDLTTASFSRASIDIAGNILLTYGIVHCIEVGGCQFTKRPIDRHLNLLVALGGYTDDGKIFYLKKDWKNSNDEFIFDCRTTN
;
A
#
# COMPACT_ATOMS: atom_id res chain seq x y z
N PRO A 1 -11.11 14.72 13.06
CA PRO A 1 -9.99 15.06 12.16
C PRO A 1 -9.43 13.75 11.56
N THR A 2 -8.95 13.75 10.33
CA THR A 2 -8.32 12.55 9.74
C THR A 2 -6.91 12.43 10.27
N ASP A 3 -6.55 11.26 10.82
CA ASP A 3 -5.15 10.98 11.13
C ASP A 3 -4.41 10.62 9.83
N LYS A 4 -3.37 11.40 9.53
CA LYS A 4 -2.56 11.20 8.32
C LYS A 4 -1.95 9.81 8.25
N ASN A 5 -1.32 9.36 9.33
CA ASN A 5 -0.56 8.12 9.33
C ASN A 5 -1.51 6.94 9.20
N VAL A 6 -2.64 6.98 9.92
CA VAL A 6 -3.70 5.97 9.78
C VAL A 6 -4.21 5.92 8.34
N CYS A 7 -4.52 7.07 7.74
CA CYS A 7 -5.00 7.11 6.35
C CYS A 7 -3.98 6.52 5.36
N VAL A 8 -2.70 6.87 5.49
CA VAL A 8 -1.61 6.31 4.66
C VAL A 8 -1.56 4.78 4.75
N HIS A 9 -1.55 4.23 5.97
CA HIS A 9 -1.49 2.78 6.16
C HIS A 9 -2.75 2.07 5.67
N LEU A 10 -3.93 2.66 5.85
CA LEU A 10 -5.18 2.09 5.36
C LEU A 10 -5.29 2.09 3.84
N LEU A 11 -4.84 3.16 3.17
CA LEU A 11 -4.74 3.20 1.71
C LEU A 11 -3.84 2.09 1.17
N PHE A 12 -2.68 1.90 1.81
CA PHE A 12 -1.79 0.81 1.45
C PHE A 12 -2.42 -0.56 1.75
N ALA A 13 -3.02 -0.77 2.91
CA ALA A 13 -3.70 -2.02 3.22
C ALA A 13 -4.76 -2.37 2.17
N ALA A 14 -5.54 -1.39 1.71
CA ALA A 14 -6.58 -1.57 0.70
C ALA A 14 -6.06 -2.13 -0.63
N ILE A 15 -4.93 -1.63 -1.13
CA ILE A 15 -4.27 -2.13 -2.36
C ILE A 15 -3.89 -3.60 -2.23
N GLY A 16 -3.52 -4.00 -1.02
CA GLY A 16 -3.13 -5.35 -0.66
C GLY A 16 -4.26 -6.38 -0.63
N LEU A 17 -5.53 -5.96 -0.73
CA LEU A 17 -6.67 -6.87 -0.59
C LEU A 17 -7.13 -7.52 -1.90
N ARG A 18 -6.41 -7.34 -3.03
CA ARG A 18 -6.67 -7.94 -4.37
C ARG A 18 -8.09 -8.46 -4.63
N ARG A 19 -8.83 -7.76 -5.51
CA ARG A 19 -10.23 -8.06 -5.91
C ARG A 19 -11.30 -7.79 -4.85
N ASN A 20 -10.91 -7.44 -3.63
CA ASN A 20 -11.84 -7.03 -2.59
C ASN A 20 -12.10 -5.52 -2.65
N VAL A 21 -13.37 -5.13 -2.46
CA VAL A 21 -13.75 -3.72 -2.38
C VAL A 21 -13.46 -3.24 -0.97
N CYS A 22 -12.74 -2.13 -0.89
CA CYS A 22 -12.37 -1.51 0.37
C CYS A 22 -13.04 -0.14 0.52
N PHE A 23 -13.72 0.08 1.65
CA PHE A 23 -14.29 1.37 2.00
C PHE A 23 -13.43 2.04 3.07
N VAL A 24 -12.84 3.19 2.76
CA VAL A 24 -12.08 4.00 3.70
C VAL A 24 -12.91 5.23 4.05
N ASN A 25 -13.43 5.26 5.28
CA ASN A 25 -14.25 6.34 5.81
C ASN A 25 -13.43 7.32 6.65
N GLY A 26 -13.93 8.55 6.80
CA GLY A 26 -13.35 9.55 7.70
C GLY A 26 -12.35 10.50 7.03
N PHE A 27 -12.37 10.61 5.70
CA PHE A 27 -11.62 11.64 5.00
C PHE A 27 -12.13 13.03 5.42
N SER A 28 -11.21 13.92 5.80
CA SER A 28 -11.52 15.32 6.01
C SER A 28 -11.45 16.05 4.67
N LYS A 29 -12.14 17.20 4.58
CA LYS A 29 -12.08 18.04 3.37
C LYS A 29 -10.65 18.47 3.01
N ASN A 30 -9.76 18.50 4.00
CA ASN A 30 -8.37 18.93 3.84
C ASN A 30 -7.44 17.73 4.02
N LEU A 31 -7.20 17.00 2.93
CA LEU A 31 -6.26 15.90 2.95
C LEU A 31 -4.82 16.41 3.02
N SER A 32 -3.99 15.66 3.74
CA SER A 32 -2.56 15.93 3.73
C SER A 32 -1.97 15.66 2.35
N TYR A 33 -0.88 16.35 2.04
CA TYR A 33 -0.16 16.17 0.78
C TYR A 33 0.31 14.71 0.59
N ASP A 34 0.74 14.03 1.66
CA ASP A 34 1.16 12.62 1.59
C ASP A 34 0.02 11.70 1.13
N VAL A 35 -1.19 11.92 1.66
CA VAL A 35 -2.39 11.16 1.26
C VAL A 35 -2.75 11.42 -0.19
N ILE A 36 -2.74 12.70 -0.62
CA ILE A 36 -3.03 13.08 -2.01
C ILE A 36 -2.06 12.40 -2.96
N ARG A 37 -0.76 12.40 -2.64
CA ARG A 37 0.25 11.75 -3.49
C ARG A 37 0.08 10.25 -3.61
N ILE A 38 -0.36 9.57 -2.56
CA ILE A 38 -0.67 8.13 -2.62
C ILE A 38 -1.87 7.90 -3.55
N LEU A 39 -2.93 8.70 -3.43
CA LEU A 39 -4.09 8.59 -4.33
C LEU A 39 -3.72 8.84 -5.79
N GLN A 40 -2.89 9.86 -6.05
CA GLN A 40 -2.36 10.13 -7.40
C GLN A 40 -1.52 8.96 -7.91
N TRP A 41 -0.64 8.40 -7.10
CA TRP A 41 0.15 7.23 -7.47
C TRP A 41 -0.72 6.01 -7.79
N ILE A 42 -1.79 5.78 -7.02
CA ILE A 42 -2.74 4.70 -7.31
C ILE A 42 -3.38 4.90 -8.69
N ASP A 43 -3.78 6.13 -9.02
CA ASP A 43 -4.45 6.48 -10.29
C ASP A 43 -3.48 6.46 -11.47
N ASP A 44 -2.33 7.15 -11.37
CA ASP A 44 -1.30 7.28 -12.41
C ASP A 44 -0.77 5.92 -12.88
N TYR A 45 -0.64 4.96 -11.97
CA TYR A 45 -0.15 3.60 -12.25
C TYR A 45 -1.27 2.57 -12.36
N ASN A 46 -2.53 3.02 -12.38
CA ASN A 46 -3.73 2.21 -12.52
C ASN A 46 -3.77 1.04 -11.52
N ILE A 47 -3.35 1.25 -10.27
CA ILE A 47 -3.23 0.21 -9.24
C ILE A 47 -4.61 -0.23 -8.72
N ALA A 48 -5.53 0.73 -8.58
CA ALA A 48 -6.88 0.51 -8.12
C ALA A 48 -7.82 1.57 -8.68
N ASN A 49 -9.07 1.21 -8.90
CA ASN A 49 -10.11 2.20 -9.18
C ASN A 49 -10.49 2.93 -7.89
N LEU A 50 -10.46 4.25 -7.93
CA LEU A 50 -10.79 5.13 -6.81
C LEU A 50 -12.16 5.79 -7.08
N HIS A 51 -13.11 5.60 -6.17
CA HIS A 51 -14.42 6.24 -6.26
C HIS A 51 -14.79 6.93 -4.95
N PHE A 52 -14.88 8.26 -4.99
CA PHE A 52 -15.40 9.05 -3.88
C PHE A 52 -16.93 9.08 -3.95
N SER A 53 -17.60 8.41 -3.01
CA SER A 53 -19.06 8.44 -2.91
C SER A 53 -19.57 9.74 -2.27
N ASN A 54 -18.75 10.37 -1.44
CA ASN A 54 -18.96 11.69 -0.84
C ASN A 54 -17.61 12.31 -0.44
N GLN A 55 -17.61 13.48 0.21
CA GLN A 55 -16.37 14.17 0.63
C GLN A 55 -15.60 13.46 1.77
N GLN A 56 -16.10 12.34 2.30
CA GLN A 56 -15.56 11.66 3.48
C GLN A 56 -15.33 10.15 3.29
N SER A 57 -15.79 9.57 2.18
CA SER A 57 -15.79 8.13 1.93
C SER A 57 -15.16 7.85 0.57
N LEU A 58 -14.10 7.04 0.60
CA LEU A 58 -13.40 6.56 -0.59
C LEU A 58 -13.62 5.05 -0.71
N THR A 59 -14.06 4.63 -1.89
CA THR A 59 -14.09 3.22 -2.30
C THR A 59 -12.85 2.93 -3.14
N ILE A 60 -12.13 1.87 -2.80
CA ILE A 60 -10.92 1.43 -3.48
C ILE A 60 -11.18 0.01 -3.98
N THR A 61 -11.06 -0.19 -5.29
CA THR A 61 -11.17 -1.51 -5.91
C THR A 61 -9.85 -1.85 -6.59
N PRO A 62 -8.98 -2.67 -5.96
CA PRO A 62 -7.68 -3.05 -6.52
C PRO A 62 -7.84 -3.73 -7.87
N ASN A 63 -7.06 -3.30 -8.85
CA ASN A 63 -6.99 -3.94 -10.15
C ASN A 63 -6.17 -5.25 -10.07
N ASP A 64 -6.37 -6.17 -11.01
CA ASP A 64 -5.60 -7.43 -11.02
C ASP A 64 -4.22 -7.20 -11.63
N HIS A 65 -3.26 -6.82 -10.79
CA HIS A 65 -1.87 -6.68 -11.20
C HIS A 65 -1.12 -8.00 -11.09
N LYS A 66 -0.20 -8.23 -12.04
CA LYS A 66 0.79 -9.29 -11.92
C LYS A 66 2.02 -8.85 -11.12
N LEU A 67 2.28 -7.55 -11.06
CA LEU A 67 3.40 -6.93 -10.36
C LEU A 67 2.98 -5.53 -9.94
N ILE A 68 3.28 -5.18 -8.69
CA ILE A 68 3.25 -3.80 -8.23
C ILE A 68 4.69 -3.34 -7.99
N ASP A 69 5.04 -2.24 -8.64
CA ASP A 69 6.35 -1.62 -8.57
C ASP A 69 6.32 -0.50 -7.50
N LEU A 70 6.92 -0.76 -6.33
CA LEU A 70 6.99 0.22 -5.24
C LEU A 70 8.03 1.31 -5.46
N THR A 71 8.86 1.20 -6.50
CA THR A 71 9.85 2.22 -6.85
C THR A 71 9.18 3.52 -7.28
N THR A 72 8.01 3.38 -7.90
CA THR A 72 7.12 4.48 -8.28
C THR A 72 6.44 5.15 -7.08
N ALA A 73 6.44 4.48 -5.91
CA ALA A 73 5.96 4.99 -4.62
C ALA A 73 7.08 5.53 -3.72
N SER A 74 8.33 5.63 -4.22
CA SER A 74 9.52 6.03 -3.45
C SER A 74 9.43 7.40 -2.79
N PHE A 75 8.48 8.24 -3.23
CA PHE A 75 8.19 9.52 -2.61
C PHE A 75 7.64 9.43 -1.19
N SER A 76 7.03 8.29 -0.84
CA SER A 76 6.56 8.03 0.51
C SER A 76 7.37 6.88 1.07
N ARG A 77 8.07 7.13 2.17
CA ARG A 77 8.78 6.05 2.87
C ARG A 77 7.86 4.99 3.44
N ALA A 78 6.60 5.35 3.74
CA ALA A 78 5.59 4.41 4.22
C ALA A 78 5.19 3.38 3.14
N SER A 79 5.60 3.57 1.88
CA SER A 79 5.43 2.56 0.84
C SER A 79 6.13 1.24 1.16
N ILE A 80 7.16 1.21 2.01
CA ILE A 80 7.77 -0.06 2.43
C ILE A 80 6.82 -0.92 3.26
N ASP A 81 5.86 -0.30 3.96
CA ASP A 81 4.96 -1.00 4.89
C ASP A 81 4.01 -1.94 4.15
N ILE A 82 3.75 -1.68 2.87
CA ILE A 82 2.88 -2.52 2.03
C ILE A 82 3.63 -3.66 1.34
N ALA A 83 4.97 -3.64 1.29
CA ALA A 83 5.74 -4.60 0.50
C ALA A 83 5.42 -6.05 0.86
N GLY A 84 5.28 -6.34 2.16
CA GLY A 84 4.92 -7.68 2.64
C GLY A 84 3.51 -8.08 2.24
N ASN A 85 2.56 -7.14 2.29
CA ASN A 85 1.18 -7.38 1.87
C ASN A 85 1.12 -7.66 0.36
N ILE A 86 1.73 -6.80 -0.48
CA ILE A 86 1.79 -7.02 -1.93
C ILE A 86 2.44 -8.36 -2.24
N LEU A 87 3.56 -8.67 -1.59
CA LEU A 87 4.27 -9.93 -1.82
C LEU A 87 3.35 -11.14 -1.53
N LEU A 88 2.65 -11.13 -0.38
CA LEU A 88 1.71 -12.20 -0.01
C LEU A 88 0.52 -12.31 -0.98
N THR A 89 0.01 -11.17 -1.46
CA THR A 89 -1.21 -11.09 -2.25
C THR A 89 -0.99 -11.36 -3.75
N TYR A 90 0.07 -10.81 -4.31
CA TYR A 90 0.39 -10.86 -5.75
C TYR A 90 1.52 -11.85 -6.06
N GLY A 91 2.22 -12.37 -5.05
CA GLY A 91 3.32 -13.31 -5.21
C GLY A 91 4.63 -12.67 -5.68
N ILE A 92 4.62 -11.38 -6.01
CA ILE A 92 5.80 -10.64 -6.47
C ILE A 92 5.66 -9.16 -6.11
N VAL A 93 6.76 -8.56 -5.68
CA VAL A 93 6.87 -7.11 -5.45
C VAL A 93 8.25 -6.63 -5.89
N HIS A 94 8.27 -5.50 -6.59
CA HIS A 94 9.53 -4.81 -6.88
C HIS A 94 9.71 -3.67 -5.87
N CYS A 95 10.75 -3.77 -5.04
CA CYS A 95 11.05 -2.77 -4.02
C CYS A 95 12.53 -2.38 -4.09
N ILE A 96 12.82 -1.11 -4.37
CA ILE A 96 14.15 -0.52 -4.15
C ILE A 96 14.14 0.39 -2.92
N GLU A 97 15.32 0.87 -2.54
CA GLU A 97 15.51 1.86 -1.48
C GLU A 97 14.39 2.91 -1.51
N VAL A 98 13.55 2.89 -0.47
CA VAL A 98 12.59 3.97 -0.24
C VAL A 98 13.35 5.27 -0.02
N GLY A 99 12.77 6.39 -0.47
CA GLY A 99 13.45 7.68 -0.48
C GLY A 99 14.20 8.03 0.81
N GLY A 100 15.34 8.71 0.63
CA GLY A 100 16.14 9.25 1.72
C GLY A 100 15.36 10.22 2.59
N CYS A 101 15.67 10.27 3.88
CA CYS A 101 15.11 11.25 4.80
C CYS A 101 16.20 12.29 5.13
N GLN A 102 15.92 13.57 4.91
CA GLN A 102 16.88 14.65 5.21
C GLN A 102 17.15 14.80 6.70
N PHE A 103 16.22 14.39 7.57
CA PHE A 103 16.33 14.57 9.01
C PHE A 103 17.23 13.53 9.69
N THR A 104 17.15 12.26 9.26
CA THR A 104 17.91 11.18 9.88
C THR A 104 17.94 9.94 9.00
N LYS A 105 18.96 9.09 9.21
CA LYS A 105 19.00 7.76 8.61
C LYS A 105 17.88 6.91 9.21
N ARG A 106 17.12 6.27 8.34
CA ARG A 106 16.02 5.37 8.72
C ARG A 106 16.08 4.17 7.79
N PRO A 107 16.88 3.15 8.13
CA PRO A 107 17.05 1.96 7.29
C PRO A 107 15.74 1.16 7.21
N ILE A 108 15.60 0.36 6.15
CA ILE A 108 14.45 -0.54 5.91
C ILE A 108 14.84 -2.02 6.01
N ASP A 109 16.02 -2.31 6.53
CA ASP A 109 16.58 -3.65 6.73
C ASP A 109 15.60 -4.61 7.42
N ARG A 110 14.88 -4.14 8.44
CA ARG A 110 13.85 -4.94 9.13
C ARG A 110 12.69 -5.34 8.22
N HIS A 111 12.27 -4.46 7.32
CA HIS A 111 11.21 -4.78 6.36
C HIS A 111 11.71 -5.79 5.33
N LEU A 112 12.93 -5.61 4.81
CA LEU A 112 13.53 -6.56 3.87
C LEU A 112 13.72 -7.94 4.49
N ASN A 113 14.19 -8.01 5.74
CA ASN A 113 14.33 -9.26 6.49
C ASN A 113 12.97 -9.95 6.70
N LEU A 114 11.90 -9.18 6.91
CA LEU A 114 10.54 -9.72 7.00
C LEU A 114 10.11 -10.34 5.66
N LEU A 115 10.39 -9.70 4.52
CA LEU A 115 10.06 -10.27 3.20
C LEU A 115 10.74 -11.63 3.00
N VAL A 116 12.02 -11.74 3.39
CA VAL A 116 12.77 -13.00 3.34
C VAL A 116 12.16 -14.03 4.29
N ALA A 117 11.83 -13.64 5.52
CA ALA A 117 11.20 -14.53 6.51
C ALA A 117 9.82 -15.04 6.07
N LEU A 118 9.08 -14.27 5.26
CA LEU A 118 7.82 -14.69 4.64
C LEU A 118 8.03 -15.72 3.50
N GLY A 119 9.29 -16.05 3.16
CA GLY A 119 9.65 -16.95 2.07
C GLY A 119 9.99 -16.23 0.77
N GLY A 120 10.06 -14.90 0.80
CA GLY A 120 10.49 -14.09 -0.33
C GLY A 120 11.95 -14.37 -0.66
N TYR A 121 12.26 -14.56 -1.94
CA TYR A 121 13.64 -14.59 -2.42
C TYR A 121 13.83 -13.53 -3.49
N THR A 122 15.09 -13.15 -3.73
CA THR A 122 15.43 -12.10 -4.68
C THR A 122 16.60 -12.54 -5.55
N ASP A 123 16.51 -12.23 -6.85
CA ASP A 123 17.56 -12.54 -7.82
C ASP A 123 18.64 -11.43 -7.87
N ASP A 124 18.27 -10.19 -7.51
CA ASP A 124 19.11 -8.98 -7.65
C ASP A 124 19.12 -8.08 -6.40
N GLY A 125 18.47 -8.50 -5.31
CA GLY A 125 18.30 -7.72 -4.08
C GLY A 125 17.12 -6.74 -4.08
N LYS A 126 16.36 -6.62 -5.18
CA LYS A 126 15.35 -5.57 -5.40
C LYS A 126 13.97 -6.13 -5.71
N ILE A 127 13.91 -7.23 -6.46
CA ILE A 127 12.63 -7.89 -6.75
C ILE A 127 12.48 -9.10 -5.84
N PHE A 128 11.38 -9.14 -5.09
CA PHE A 128 11.04 -10.25 -4.21
C PHE A 128 9.93 -11.10 -4.84
N TYR A 129 10.12 -12.41 -4.80
CA TYR A 129 9.19 -13.40 -5.33
C TYR A 129 8.76 -14.36 -4.22
N LEU A 130 7.49 -14.74 -4.21
CA LEU A 130 6.96 -15.85 -3.42
C LEU A 130 6.56 -17.01 -4.32
N LYS A 131 7.14 -18.18 -4.06
CA LYS A 131 6.80 -19.43 -4.73
C LYS A 131 5.57 -20.06 -4.07
N LYS A 132 4.40 -19.41 -4.12
CA LYS A 132 3.17 -19.99 -3.60
C LYS A 132 1.92 -19.44 -4.27
N ASP A 133 1.08 -20.34 -4.77
CA ASP A 133 -0.26 -20.04 -5.23
C ASP A 133 -1.20 -19.89 -4.02
N TRP A 134 -1.52 -18.65 -3.65
CA TRP A 134 -2.59 -18.39 -2.69
C TRP A 134 -3.96 -18.49 -3.39
N LYS A 135 -4.90 -19.21 -2.77
CA LYS A 135 -6.32 -19.20 -3.18
C LYS A 135 -7.01 -18.00 -2.56
N ASN A 136 -7.46 -17.05 -3.37
CA ASN A 136 -8.17 -15.85 -2.91
C ASN A 136 -9.66 -16.13 -2.60
N SER A 137 -10.19 -15.45 -1.60
CA SER A 137 -11.62 -15.21 -1.37
C SER A 137 -12.01 -13.82 -1.90
N ASN A 138 -13.30 -13.64 -2.25
CA ASN A 138 -13.89 -12.35 -2.64
C ASN A 138 -14.72 -11.81 -1.47
N ASP A 139 -14.08 -11.10 -0.55
CA ASP A 139 -14.68 -10.51 0.66
C ASP A 139 -14.75 -8.97 0.56
N GLU A 140 -15.55 -8.32 1.40
CA GLU A 140 -15.61 -6.86 1.52
C GLU A 140 -14.97 -6.39 2.84
N PHE A 141 -14.20 -5.30 2.80
CA PHE A 141 -13.52 -4.77 3.98
C PHE A 141 -13.84 -3.28 4.21
N ILE A 142 -14.08 -2.91 5.47
CA ILE A 142 -14.35 -1.53 5.87
C ILE A 142 -13.24 -1.07 6.82
N PHE A 143 -12.56 0.02 6.46
CA PHE A 143 -11.59 0.69 7.32
C PHE A 143 -12.08 2.09 7.71
N ASP A 144 -11.73 2.51 8.93
CA ASP A 144 -12.06 3.81 9.48
C ASP A 144 -10.78 4.54 9.90
N CYS A 145 -10.55 5.74 9.34
CA CYS A 145 -9.36 6.54 9.62
C CYS A 145 -9.59 7.67 10.65
N ARG A 146 -10.74 7.68 11.33
CA ARG A 146 -11.05 8.66 12.38
C ARG A 146 -10.28 8.35 13.67
N THR A 147 -9.82 9.39 14.35
CA THR A 147 -9.30 9.26 15.72
C THR A 147 -10.45 8.96 16.68
N THR A 148 -10.33 7.90 17.49
CA THR A 148 -11.21 7.69 18.65
C THR A 148 -10.77 8.65 19.75
N ASN A 149 -11.67 9.54 20.17
CA ASN A 149 -11.48 10.36 21.38
C ASN A 149 -11.65 9.50 22.63
#